data_AF-A0A1Q8YCY7-F1
#
_entry.id   AF-A0A1Q8YCY7-F1
#
_cell.length_a   1.000
_cell.length_b   1.000
_cell.length_c   1.000
_cell.angle_alpha   90.00
_cell.angle_beta   90.00
_cell.angle_gamma   90.00
#
_symmetry.space_group_name_H-M   'P 1'
#
loop_
_entity.id
_entity.type
_entity.pdbx_description
1 polymer ?
#
loop_
_entity_poly.entity_id
_entity_poly.type
_entity_poly.pdbx_seq_one_letter_code
_entity_poly.pdbx_strand_id
1 'polypeptide(L)' 'MKPPADAVLRNGWFEYTPTPSLVSELRLTRSEFTADYDWCNAGGYQPMSNFIAASADTTRARACFGK' A
#
# COMPACT_ATOMS: atom_id res chain seq x y z
N MET A 1 18.06 -8.37 9.69
CA MET A 1 16.73 -8.08 10.28
C MET A 1 16.28 -9.32 11.07
N LYS A 2 15.67 -9.16 12.25
CA LYS A 2 15.13 -10.29 13.03
C LYS A 2 13.75 -10.68 12.45
N PRO A 3 13.45 -11.97 12.22
CA PRO A 3 12.15 -12.39 11.72
C PRO A 3 11.04 -12.14 12.77
N PRO A 4 9.78 -11.89 12.33
CA PRO A 4 8.60 -11.88 13.19
C PRO A 4 8.45 -13.16 14.00
N ALA A 5 7.74 -13.08 15.14
CA ALA A 5 7.56 -14.23 16.04
C ALA A 5 6.77 -15.39 15.41
N ASP A 6 5.93 -15.10 14.42
CA ASP A 6 5.10 -16.04 13.67
C ASP A 6 5.70 -16.41 12.29
N ALA A 7 6.94 -16.00 12.01
CA ALA A 7 7.65 -16.44 10.81
C ALA A 7 8.09 -17.92 10.93
N VAL A 8 7.96 -18.66 9.84
CA VAL A 8 8.29 -20.09 9.76
C VAL A 8 9.54 -20.30 8.91
N LEU A 9 10.52 -21.06 9.39
CA LEU A 9 11.71 -21.41 8.61
C LEU A 9 11.37 -22.54 7.61
N ARG A 10 11.46 -22.25 6.31
CA ARG A 10 11.28 -23.22 5.22
C ARG A 10 12.45 -23.11 4.24
N ASN A 11 13.08 -24.23 3.91
CA ASN A 11 14.20 -24.30 2.95
C ASN A 11 15.32 -23.28 3.21
N GLY A 12 15.62 -23.00 4.48
CA GLY A 12 16.66 -22.02 4.88
C GLY A 12 16.22 -20.56 4.86
N TRP A 13 14.95 -20.26 4.56
CA TRP A 13 14.39 -18.91 4.54
C TRP A 13 13.23 -18.77 5.54
N PHE A 14 13.12 -17.60 6.17
CA PHE A 14 11.95 -17.28 7.01
C PHE A 14 10.81 -16.79 6.13
N GLU A 15 9.71 -17.52 6.13
CA GLU A 15 8.45 -17.13 5.49
C GLU A 15 7.51 -16.52 6.52
N TYR A 16 6.87 -15.42 6.15
CA TYR A 16 5.90 -14.72 6.99
C TYR A 16 4.76 -14.23 6.10
N THR A 17 3.53 -14.54 6.50
CA THR A 17 2.32 -14.01 5.87
C THR A 17 1.65 -13.06 6.86
N PRO A 18 1.71 -11.74 6.64
CA PRO A 18 1.00 -10.81 7.49
C PRO A 18 -0.50 -11.06 7.41
N THR A 19 -1.15 -11.21 8.57
CA THR A 19 -2.61 -11.23 8.64
C THR A 19 -3.12 -9.85 8.22
N PRO A 20 -3.87 -9.74 7.11
CA PRO A 20 -4.33 -8.44 6.65
C PRO A 20 -5.40 -7.92 7.61
N SER A 21 -5.02 -7.00 8.49
CA SER A 21 -5.99 -6.12 9.13
C SER A 21 -6.51 -5.16 8.08
N LEU A 22 -7.83 -5.02 7.96
CA LEU A 22 -8.41 -3.98 7.12
C LEU A 22 -7.89 -2.63 7.63
N VAL A 23 -7.01 -2.00 6.85
CA VAL A 23 -6.42 -0.72 7.25
C VAL A 23 -7.50 0.34 7.08
N SER A 24 -7.89 0.99 8.18
CA SER A 24 -8.93 2.01 8.17
C SER A 24 -8.52 3.27 7.40
N GLU A 25 -7.23 3.53 7.28
CA GLU A 25 -6.63 4.65 6.56
C GLU A 25 -5.26 4.26 5.98
N LEU A 26 -5.09 4.48 4.67
CA LEU A 26 -3.79 4.39 4.01
C LEU A 26 -3.14 5.77 3.98
N ARG A 27 -1.86 5.83 4.34
CA ARG A 27 -1.02 7.03 4.20
C ARG A 27 -0.12 6.84 3.00
N LEU A 28 -0.33 7.68 1.99
CA LEU A 28 0.34 7.62 0.70
C LEU A 28 1.27 8.82 0.56
N THR A 29 2.44 8.59 -0.01
CA THR A 29 3.39 9.62 -0.43
C THR A 29 3.78 9.32 -1.87
N ARG A 30 3.91 10.36 -2.70
CA ARG A 30 4.26 10.22 -4.11
C ARG A 30 5.47 11.10 -4.40
N SER A 31 6.48 10.53 -5.04
CA SER A 31 7.67 11.27 -5.46
C SER A 31 7.69 11.40 -6.99
N GLU A 32 8.15 12.55 -7.49
CA GLU A 32 8.40 12.75 -8.92
C GLU A 32 9.67 12.04 -9.42
N PHE A 33 10.51 11.56 -8.51
CA PHE A 33 11.79 10.91 -8.82
C PHE A 33 11.69 9.37 -8.91
N THR A 34 10.50 8.81 -8.64
CA THR A 34 10.22 7.38 -8.73
C THR A 34 9.11 7.12 -9.73
N ALA A 35 9.05 5.91 -10.28
CA ALA A 35 7.91 5.51 -11.12
C ALA A 35 6.59 5.71 -10.38
N ASP A 36 5.54 6.09 -11.13
CA ASP A 36 4.22 6.31 -10.55
C ASP A 36 3.52 4.98 -10.20
N TYR A 37 2.53 5.06 -9.32
CA TYR A 37 1.70 3.92 -8.95
C TYR A 37 0.44 3.86 -9.80
N ASP A 38 -0.04 2.65 -10.09
CA ASP A 38 -1.37 2.43 -10.64
C ASP A 38 -2.40 2.31 -9.51
N TRP A 39 -3.46 3.11 -9.60
CA TRP A 39 -4.65 2.99 -8.78
C TRP A 39 -5.66 2.06 -9.46
N CYS A 40 -5.86 0.89 -8.86
CA CYS A 40 -6.70 -0.17 -9.41
C CYS A 40 -8.02 -0.23 -8.64
N ASN A 41 -9.15 -0.14 -9.34
CA ASN A 41 -10.47 -0.39 -8.78
C ASN A 41 -11.35 -1.19 -9.76
N ALA A 42 -12.61 -1.44 -9.40
CA ALA A 42 -13.55 -2.18 -10.25
C ALA A 42 -13.78 -1.54 -11.64
N GLY A 43 -13.50 -0.24 -11.79
CA GLY A 43 -13.61 0.50 -13.04
C GLY A 43 -12.33 0.52 -13.90
N GLY A 44 -11.24 -0.11 -13.43
CA GLY A 44 -9.98 -0.22 -14.15
C GLY A 44 -8.78 0.39 -13.43
N TYR A 45 -7.78 0.76 -14.21
CA TYR A 45 -6.48 1.24 -13.77
C TYR A 45 -6.28 2.69 -14.18
N GLN A 46 -5.84 3.53 -13.26
CA GLN A 46 -5.51 4.93 -13.53
C GLN A 46 -4.22 5.31 -12.80
N PRO A 47 -3.34 6.14 -13.39
CA PRO A 47 -2.13 6.58 -12.71
C PRO A 47 -2.46 7.42 -11.48
N MET A 48 -1.71 7.23 -10.40
CA MET A 48 -1.94 7.92 -9.12
C MET A 48 -1.77 9.44 -9.24
N SER A 49 -0.97 9.92 -10.20
CA SER A 49 -0.85 11.35 -10.55
C SER A 49 -2.17 12.05 -10.80
N ASN A 50 -3.19 11.32 -11.24
CA ASN A 50 -4.52 11.88 -11.50
C ASN A 50 -5.25 12.29 -10.20
N PHE A 51 -4.81 11.75 -9.06
CA PHE A 51 -5.43 11.98 -7.75
C PHE A 51 -4.53 12.76 -6.79
N ILE A 52 -3.21 12.57 -6.87
CA ILE A 52 -2.25 13.07 -5.88
C ILE A 52 -1.07 13.77 -6.58
N ALA A 53 -0.84 15.04 -6.22
CA ALA A 53 0.33 15.79 -6.67
C ALA A 53 1.62 15.23 -6.04
N ALA A 54 2.74 15.22 -6.77
CA ALA A 54 4.04 14.77 -6.24
C ALA A 54 4.59 15.68 -5.11
N SER A 55 4.19 16.95 -5.09
CA SER A 55 4.54 17.88 -4.02
C SER A 55 3.68 17.74 -2.77
N ALA A 56 2.72 16.81 -2.75
CA ALA A 56 1.89 16.59 -1.58
C ALA A 56 2.69 15.79 -0.54
N ASP A 57 2.74 16.29 0.70
CA ASP A 57 3.46 15.63 1.80
C ASP A 57 2.96 14.20 2.04
N THR A 58 1.79 14.07 2.68
CA THR A 58 1.15 12.77 2.94
C THR A 58 -0.33 12.87 2.64
N THR A 59 -0.78 12.07 1.69
CA THR A 59 -2.20 11.91 1.37
C THR A 59 -2.80 10.78 2.19
N ARG A 60 -3.97 11.04 2.77
CA ARG A 60 -4.74 10.03 3.52
C ARG A 60 -5.86 9.51 2.63
N ALA A 61 -5.86 8.22 2.35
CA ALA A 61 -6.91 7.53 1.62
C ALA A 61 -7.71 6.64 2.57
N ARG A 62 -9.04 6.68 2.47
CA ARG A 62 -9.96 5.88 3.29
C ARG A 62 -10.99 5.25 2.37
N ALA A 63 -11.38 4.02 2.69
CA ALA A 63 -12.49 3.39 1.99
C ALA A 63 -13.80 4.12 2.33
N CYS A 64 -14.53 4.54 1.30
CA CYS A 64 -15.88 5.06 1.45
C CYS A 64 -16.85 3.89 1.43
N PHE A 65 -17.27 3.43 2.60
CA PHE A 65 -18.41 2.52 2.70
C PHE A 65 -19.67 3.39 2.61
N GLY A 66 -20.36 3.32 1.46
CA GLY A 66 -21.62 4.04 1.26
C GLY A 66 -22.61 3.72 2.38
N LYS A 67 -23.39 4.72 2.80
CA LYS A 67 -24.62 4.48 3.56
C LYS A 67 -25.74 4.04 2.62
#